data_AF-A0A7J9BJR4-F1
#
_entry.id   AF-A0A7J9BJR4-F1
#
_cell.length_a   1.000
_cell.length_b   1.000
_cell.length_c   1.000
_cell.angle_alpha   90.00
_cell.angle_beta   90.00
_cell.angle_gamma   90.00
#
_symmetry.space_group_name_H-M   'P 1'
#
loop_
_entity.id
_entity.type
_entity.pdbx_description
1 polymer ?
#
loop_
_entity_poly.entity_id
_entity_poly.type
_entity_poly.pdbx_seq_one_letter_code
_entity_poly.pdbx_strand_id
1 'polypeptide(L)'
;MLCNYEQVKCFNAPLQPAEIVGVKRVVQERIRGGVSDLGLTLEGFLFLHALFIEKGRLETTWAVLRKFGYNDELKLRDDILPVPTKHAPDQTVELTNEAIDFLRGIFRLYDSDNDGSLQPSEFDDIFVTAPESPWTVDPYVDAAERTPQGNLTINGFLSEWALMTTLDPSYCLANLICIGYGGDPTSALRVTRRRSVDRKKKQTEKNVFHCFVFGPKKSGKSALLNSFIGRPFSSNYTPTNDVRYVANAVEQIGGSQKTLILQEIPEDGVKKLLSNKECLAACDVAVFLYDSSDEYSWKRSRELLLDVARRGEESGYGVPCLLIAAKDDLDPFPMSLQNSARVTQQLGMEAPIPVGVKLRDSKSVFSRIVSAAEHPHLSIPETEKGKKRKRYRRLVNSSLMFVSVGAAVAVVGLAAYRAYAARKNT
;
A
#
# COMPACT_ATOMS: atom_id res chain seq x y z
N MET A 1 -18.73 -36.98 -8.39
CA MET A 1 -17.65 -37.13 -7.40
C MET A 1 -17.59 -35.94 -6.43
N LEU A 2 -17.70 -34.70 -6.92
CA LEU A 2 -17.75 -33.46 -6.10
C LEU A 2 -18.81 -33.48 -4.98
N CYS A 3 -20.05 -33.86 -5.29
CA CYS A 3 -21.16 -33.81 -4.33
C CYS A 3 -20.92 -34.65 -3.05
N ASN A 4 -20.22 -35.79 -3.13
CA ASN A 4 -19.96 -36.62 -1.94
C ASN A 4 -18.75 -36.14 -1.13
N TYR A 5 -17.73 -35.59 -1.80
CA TYR A 5 -16.59 -34.97 -1.13
C TYR A 5 -17.02 -33.72 -0.34
N GLU A 6 -17.86 -32.87 -0.95
CA GLU A 6 -18.42 -31.68 -0.31
C GLU A 6 -19.37 -32.04 0.83
N GLN A 7 -20.18 -33.08 0.69
CA GLN A 7 -21.05 -33.58 1.75
C GLN A 7 -20.27 -34.06 2.96
N VAL A 8 -19.24 -34.89 2.77
CA VAL A 8 -18.38 -35.34 3.87
C VAL A 8 -17.67 -34.15 4.51
N LYS A 9 -17.19 -33.18 3.71
CA LYS A 9 -16.52 -31.99 4.23
C LYS A 9 -17.48 -31.09 5.02
N CYS A 10 -18.70 -30.86 4.55
CA CYS A 10 -19.65 -29.91 5.15
C CYS A 10 -20.48 -30.52 6.28
N PHE A 11 -20.89 -31.78 6.15
CA PHE A 11 -21.87 -32.43 7.03
C PHE A 11 -21.31 -33.66 7.76
N ASN A 12 -20.02 -33.97 7.58
CA ASN A 12 -19.35 -35.13 8.20
C ASN A 12 -20.04 -36.48 7.91
N ALA A 13 -20.83 -36.56 6.83
CA ALA A 13 -21.54 -37.76 6.40
C ALA A 13 -21.60 -37.80 4.86
N PRO A 14 -21.38 -38.96 4.23
CA PRO A 14 -21.61 -39.11 2.80
C PRO A 14 -23.10 -39.31 2.50
N LEU A 15 -23.53 -38.83 1.33
CA LEU A 15 -24.83 -39.22 0.78
C LEU A 15 -24.80 -40.67 0.33
N GLN A 16 -25.89 -41.38 0.62
CA GLN A 16 -26.13 -42.71 0.08
C GLN A 16 -26.33 -42.64 -1.45
N PRO A 17 -25.94 -43.67 -2.21
CA PRO A 17 -26.10 -43.67 -3.68
C PRO A 17 -27.53 -43.35 -4.15
N ALA A 18 -28.54 -43.84 -3.42
CA ALA A 18 -29.95 -43.56 -3.71
C ALA A 18 -30.32 -42.07 -3.51
N GLU A 19 -29.75 -41.41 -2.49
CA GLU A 19 -29.98 -39.98 -2.23
C GLU A 19 -29.35 -39.12 -3.32
N ILE A 20 -28.15 -39.49 -3.80
CA ILE A 20 -27.47 -38.80 -4.91
C ILE A 20 -28.32 -38.87 -6.18
N VAL A 21 -28.87 -40.05 -6.50
CA VAL A 21 -29.77 -40.22 -7.65
C VAL A 21 -31.04 -39.38 -7.47
N GLY A 22 -31.61 -39.34 -6.26
CA GLY A 22 -32.76 -38.51 -5.93
C GLY A 22 -32.51 -37.01 -6.13
N VAL A 23 -31.38 -36.50 -5.62
CA VAL A 23 -30.98 -35.09 -5.78
C VAL A 23 -30.79 -34.74 -7.24
N LYS A 24 -30.07 -35.58 -8.01
CA LYS A 24 -29.87 -35.36 -9.45
C LYS A 24 -31.20 -35.31 -10.20
N ARG A 25 -32.14 -36.21 -9.89
CA ARG A 25 -33.45 -36.24 -10.53
C ARG A 25 -34.23 -34.93 -10.29
N VAL A 26 -34.26 -34.44 -9.05
CA VAL A 26 -34.95 -33.18 -8.70
C VAL A 26 -34.37 -32.00 -9.48
N VAL A 27 -33.05 -31.91 -9.59
CA VAL A 27 -32.40 -30.85 -10.37
C VAL A 27 -32.73 -30.98 -11.85
N GLN A 28 -32.64 -32.19 -12.41
CA GLN A 28 -32.84 -32.42 -13.84
C GLN A 28 -34.30 -32.23 -14.30
N GLU A 29 -35.27 -32.43 -13.40
CA GLU A 29 -36.69 -32.13 -13.64
C GLU A 29 -36.99 -30.62 -13.75
N ARG A 30 -36.13 -29.76 -13.19
CA ARG A 30 -36.35 -28.31 -13.09
C ARG A 30 -35.39 -27.48 -13.95
N ILE A 31 -34.13 -27.88 -13.99
CA ILE A 31 -33.05 -27.18 -14.69
C ILE A 31 -32.50 -28.09 -15.78
N ARG A 32 -32.81 -27.75 -17.04
CA ARG A 32 -32.31 -28.48 -18.20
C ARG A 32 -30.81 -28.21 -18.33
N GLY A 33 -29.98 -29.23 -18.11
CA GLY A 33 -28.51 -29.07 -18.06
C GLY A 33 -27.95 -28.86 -16.64
N GLY A 34 -28.79 -28.90 -15.60
CA GLY A 34 -28.36 -28.82 -14.20
C GLY A 34 -27.53 -30.04 -13.73
N VAL A 35 -27.51 -31.10 -14.52
CA VAL A 35 -26.74 -32.34 -14.28
C VAL A 35 -26.02 -32.74 -15.56
N SER A 36 -24.73 -33.03 -15.45
CA SER A 36 -23.88 -33.61 -16.50
C SER A 36 -23.43 -35.02 -16.11
N ASP A 37 -22.73 -35.68 -17.04
CA ASP A 37 -22.15 -37.01 -16.80
C ASP A 37 -21.15 -37.02 -15.62
N LEU A 38 -20.53 -35.87 -15.34
CA LEU A 38 -19.57 -35.69 -14.24
C LEU A 38 -20.23 -35.40 -12.88
N GLY A 39 -21.48 -34.92 -12.87
CA GLY A 39 -22.20 -34.56 -11.65
C GLY A 39 -23.15 -33.38 -11.79
N LEU A 40 -23.41 -32.69 -10.68
CA LEU A 40 -24.12 -31.41 -10.69
C LEU A 40 -23.28 -30.37 -11.42
N THR A 41 -23.92 -29.56 -12.27
CA THR A 41 -23.31 -28.35 -12.84
C THR A 41 -23.43 -27.19 -11.83
N LEU A 42 -22.73 -26.07 -12.07
CA LEU A 42 -22.85 -24.88 -11.24
C LEU A 42 -24.31 -24.40 -11.14
N GLU A 43 -25.02 -24.36 -12.26
CA GLU A 43 -26.42 -23.98 -12.31
C GLU A 43 -27.30 -24.92 -11.48
N GLY A 44 -27.07 -26.23 -11.57
CA GLY A 44 -27.77 -27.22 -10.76
C GLY A 44 -27.46 -27.11 -9.26
N PHE A 45 -26.22 -26.78 -8.90
CA PHE A 45 -25.78 -26.57 -7.53
C PHE A 45 -26.45 -25.33 -6.91
N LEU A 46 -26.46 -24.20 -7.62
CA LEU A 46 -27.13 -22.97 -7.19
C LEU A 46 -28.65 -23.18 -7.03
N PHE A 47 -29.27 -23.87 -7.99
CA PHE A 47 -30.68 -24.24 -7.91
C PHE A 47 -30.99 -25.07 -6.66
N LEU A 48 -30.14 -26.05 -6.33
CA LEU A 48 -30.34 -26.90 -5.16
C LEU A 48 -30.34 -26.08 -3.86
N HIS A 49 -29.42 -25.12 -3.73
CA HIS A 49 -29.37 -24.24 -2.57
C HIS A 49 -30.56 -23.26 -2.52
N ALA A 50 -31.01 -22.73 -3.66
CA ALA A 50 -32.23 -21.94 -3.74
C ALA A 50 -33.45 -22.76 -3.28
N LEU A 51 -33.56 -24.02 -3.73
CA LEU A 51 -34.63 -24.93 -3.33
C LEU A 51 -34.61 -25.21 -1.82
N PHE A 52 -33.44 -25.37 -1.19
CA PHE A 52 -33.37 -25.53 0.26
C PHE A 52 -33.90 -24.31 1.00
N ILE A 53 -33.61 -23.10 0.52
CA ILE A 53 -34.10 -21.86 1.09
C ILE A 53 -35.63 -21.78 0.95
N GLU A 54 -36.16 -22.01 -0.25
CA GLU A 54 -37.62 -22.01 -0.51
C GLU A 54 -38.39 -23.04 0.34
N LYS A 55 -37.77 -24.18 0.66
CA LYS A 55 -38.35 -25.23 1.51
C LYS A 55 -38.17 -24.99 3.00
N GLY A 56 -37.66 -23.82 3.42
CA GLY A 56 -37.44 -23.46 4.82
C GLY A 56 -36.27 -24.20 5.47
N ARG A 57 -35.36 -24.79 4.69
CA ARG A 57 -34.18 -25.55 5.16
C ARG A 57 -32.87 -24.76 5.01
N LEU A 58 -32.94 -23.45 5.29
CA LEU A 58 -31.84 -22.50 5.15
C LEU A 58 -30.57 -22.89 5.92
N GLU A 59 -30.70 -23.60 7.05
CA GLU A 59 -29.57 -24.13 7.82
C GLU A 59 -28.63 -25.03 7.00
N THR A 60 -29.15 -25.71 5.98
CA THR A 60 -28.33 -26.55 5.08
C THR A 60 -27.36 -25.68 4.27
N THR A 61 -27.86 -24.58 3.72
CA THR A 61 -27.04 -23.61 2.97
C THR A 61 -26.08 -22.89 3.91
N TRP A 62 -26.53 -22.47 5.09
CA TRP A 62 -25.68 -21.83 6.10
C TRP A 62 -24.57 -22.74 6.63
N ALA A 63 -24.83 -24.04 6.81
CA ALA A 63 -23.80 -25.00 7.21
C ALA A 63 -22.67 -25.09 6.18
N VAL A 64 -22.99 -25.10 4.88
CA VAL A 64 -21.98 -25.05 3.81
C VAL A 64 -21.21 -23.73 3.87
N LEU A 65 -21.91 -22.58 3.87
CA LEU A 65 -21.27 -21.27 3.94
C LEU A 65 -20.30 -21.14 5.12
N ARG A 66 -20.75 -21.51 6.33
CA ARG A 66 -19.94 -21.48 7.55
C ARG A 66 -18.75 -22.46 7.48
N LYS A 67 -18.91 -23.62 6.85
CA LYS A 67 -17.81 -24.57 6.63
C LYS A 67 -16.73 -23.98 5.73
N PHE A 68 -17.12 -23.21 4.72
CA PHE A 68 -16.21 -22.47 3.85
C PHE A 68 -15.78 -21.11 4.43
N GLY A 69 -16.12 -20.83 5.69
CA GLY A 69 -15.59 -19.70 6.45
C GLY A 69 -16.36 -18.40 6.32
N TYR A 70 -17.56 -18.42 5.73
CA TYR A 70 -18.42 -17.24 5.66
C TYR A 70 -19.17 -16.98 6.98
N ASN A 71 -19.34 -15.71 7.32
CA ASN A 71 -20.15 -15.22 8.42
C ASN A 71 -21.59 -14.90 7.97
N ASP A 72 -22.41 -14.40 8.90
CA ASP A 72 -23.81 -14.10 8.65
C ASP A 72 -24.00 -12.89 7.70
N GLU A 73 -22.96 -12.08 7.49
CA GLU A 73 -22.89 -11.00 6.48
C GLU A 73 -22.34 -11.46 5.11
N LEU A 74 -22.16 -12.77 4.90
CA LEU A 74 -21.56 -13.35 3.69
C LEU A 74 -20.14 -12.85 3.40
N LYS A 75 -19.39 -12.49 4.45
CA LYS A 75 -17.96 -12.19 4.40
C LYS A 75 -17.16 -13.33 4.99
N LEU A 76 -15.93 -13.53 4.52
CA LEU A 76 -15.01 -14.46 5.17
C LEU A 76 -14.73 -13.98 6.60
N ARG A 77 -14.81 -14.90 7.56
CA ARG A 77 -14.61 -14.60 8.98
C ARG A 77 -13.15 -14.21 9.26
N ASP A 78 -12.96 -13.34 10.23
CA ASP A 78 -11.62 -12.89 10.64
C ASP A 78 -10.71 -14.04 11.12
N ASP A 79 -11.28 -15.11 11.67
CA ASP A 79 -10.51 -16.26 12.18
C ASP A 79 -9.77 -17.05 11.08
N ILE A 80 -10.26 -16.97 9.83
CA ILE A 80 -9.64 -17.58 8.66
C ILE A 80 -8.81 -16.59 7.82
N LEU A 81 -8.77 -15.32 8.23
CA LEU A 81 -7.96 -14.27 7.63
C LEU A 81 -6.82 -13.92 8.59
N PRO A 82 -5.73 -14.70 8.62
CA PRO A 82 -4.60 -14.51 9.55
C PRO A 82 -3.74 -13.29 9.17
N VAL A 83 -4.33 -12.10 9.24
CA VAL A 83 -3.66 -10.85 8.93
C VAL A 83 -2.74 -10.47 10.09
N PRO A 84 -1.51 -9.98 9.81
CA PRO A 84 -0.62 -9.48 10.85
C PRO A 84 -1.17 -8.25 11.59
N THR A 85 -1.84 -8.45 12.72
CA THR A 85 -2.47 -7.37 13.50
C THR A 85 -1.50 -6.60 14.41
N LYS A 86 -0.37 -7.20 14.76
CA LYS A 86 0.61 -6.61 15.69
C LYS A 86 1.81 -6.06 14.92
N HIS A 87 1.74 -4.80 14.53
CA HIS A 87 2.86 -4.09 13.93
C HIS A 87 2.87 -2.63 14.39
N ALA A 88 4.00 -1.96 14.14
CA ALA A 88 4.14 -0.55 14.44
C ALA A 88 3.40 0.36 13.47
N PRO A 89 3.14 1.62 13.84
CA PRO A 89 2.64 2.60 12.89
C PRO A 89 3.56 2.82 11.66
N ASP A 90 4.88 2.58 11.79
CA ASP A 90 5.85 2.73 10.69
C ASP A 90 6.14 1.44 9.91
N GLN A 91 5.46 0.36 10.24
CA GLN A 91 5.51 -0.89 9.50
C GLN A 91 4.29 -0.99 8.60
N THR A 92 4.47 -1.60 7.44
CA THR A 92 3.43 -1.81 6.43
C THR A 92 3.30 -3.29 6.13
N VAL A 93 2.16 -3.70 5.60
CA VAL A 93 1.94 -5.06 5.12
C VAL A 93 2.15 -5.10 3.61
N GLU A 94 2.87 -6.12 3.13
CA GLU A 94 3.10 -6.36 1.71
C GLU A 94 2.77 -7.83 1.38
N LEU A 95 2.39 -8.10 0.13
CA LEU A 95 2.34 -9.46 -0.40
C LEU A 95 3.75 -10.06 -0.44
N THR A 96 3.85 -11.36 -0.17
CA THR A 96 5.10 -12.11 -0.35
C THR A 96 5.36 -12.39 -1.82
N ASN A 97 6.62 -12.74 -2.16
CA ASN A 97 6.98 -13.09 -3.54
C ASN A 97 6.17 -14.29 -4.04
N GLU A 98 5.88 -15.26 -3.17
CA GLU A 98 5.04 -16.42 -3.49
C GLU A 98 3.62 -16.01 -3.87
N ALA A 99 2.99 -15.11 -3.09
CA ALA A 99 1.67 -14.58 -3.41
C ALA A 99 1.69 -13.78 -4.72
N ILE A 100 2.74 -12.97 -4.95
CA ILE A 100 2.91 -12.22 -6.21
C ILE A 100 3.08 -13.17 -7.40
N ASP A 101 3.82 -14.27 -7.26
CA ASP A 101 4.01 -15.25 -8.34
C ASP A 101 2.73 -16.02 -8.64
N PHE A 102 1.92 -16.33 -7.62
CA PHE A 102 0.57 -16.83 -7.81
C PHE A 102 -0.29 -15.83 -8.62
N LEU A 103 -0.28 -14.55 -8.25
CA LEU A 103 -1.02 -13.51 -8.95
C LEU A 103 -0.58 -13.36 -10.41
N ARG A 104 0.72 -13.47 -10.70
CA ARG A 104 1.23 -13.53 -12.08
C ARG A 104 0.71 -14.75 -12.83
N GLY A 105 0.60 -15.89 -12.15
CA GLY A 105 0.00 -17.11 -12.70
C GLY A 105 -1.47 -16.91 -13.06
N ILE A 106 -2.25 -16.31 -12.15
CA ILE A 106 -3.66 -15.96 -12.40
C ILE A 106 -3.78 -15.00 -13.57
N PHE A 107 -3.00 -13.92 -13.61
CA PHE A 107 -3.03 -12.98 -14.74
C PHE A 107 -2.81 -13.70 -16.08
N ARG A 108 -1.77 -14.53 -16.19
CA ARG A 108 -1.45 -15.29 -17.42
C ARG A 108 -2.50 -16.32 -17.80
N LEU A 109 -3.27 -16.82 -16.84
CA LEU A 109 -4.34 -17.77 -17.10
C LEU A 109 -5.52 -17.12 -17.83
N TYR A 110 -5.76 -15.83 -17.56
CA TYR A 110 -6.90 -15.08 -18.10
C TYR A 110 -6.53 -14.17 -19.27
N ASP A 111 -5.26 -13.77 -19.41
CA ASP A 111 -4.71 -13.06 -20.58
C ASP A 111 -4.65 -14.03 -21.79
N SER A 112 -5.80 -14.23 -22.42
CA SER A 112 -6.01 -15.29 -23.41
C SER A 112 -5.30 -15.00 -24.73
N ASP A 113 -5.16 -13.72 -25.08
CA ASP A 113 -4.47 -13.25 -26.28
C ASP A 113 -2.98 -12.96 -26.06
N ASN A 114 -2.49 -13.06 -24.82
CA ASN A 114 -1.10 -12.81 -24.41
C ASN A 114 -0.63 -11.41 -24.80
N ASP A 115 -1.52 -10.42 -24.77
CA ASP A 115 -1.19 -9.03 -25.07
C ASP A 115 -0.57 -8.29 -23.86
N GLY A 116 -0.52 -8.94 -22.69
CA GLY A 116 0.01 -8.37 -21.46
C GLY A 116 -0.97 -7.45 -20.72
N SER A 117 -2.26 -7.50 -21.09
CA SER A 117 -3.36 -6.75 -20.51
C SER A 117 -4.63 -7.60 -20.40
N LEU A 118 -5.46 -7.30 -19.40
CA LEU A 118 -6.75 -7.96 -19.21
C LEU A 118 -7.87 -7.05 -19.69
N GLN A 119 -8.69 -7.56 -20.61
CA GLN A 119 -9.93 -6.92 -21.00
C GLN A 119 -10.92 -6.90 -19.82
N PRO A 120 -11.91 -5.99 -19.81
CA PRO A 120 -12.90 -5.93 -18.72
C PRO A 120 -13.58 -7.27 -18.43
N SER A 121 -13.92 -8.06 -19.46
CA SER A 121 -14.52 -9.38 -19.28
C SER A 121 -13.56 -10.41 -18.66
N GLU A 122 -12.31 -10.45 -19.10
CA GLU A 122 -11.29 -11.36 -18.55
C GLU A 122 -11.00 -11.01 -17.08
N PHE A 123 -10.98 -9.72 -16.77
CA PHE A 123 -10.84 -9.22 -15.41
C PHE A 123 -12.04 -9.63 -14.53
N ASP A 124 -13.27 -9.48 -15.01
CA ASP A 124 -14.47 -9.88 -14.27
C ASP A 124 -14.47 -11.39 -14.00
N ASP A 125 -14.00 -12.20 -14.94
CA ASP A 125 -13.92 -13.65 -14.80
C ASP A 125 -12.91 -14.12 -13.72
N ILE A 126 -11.88 -13.31 -13.39
CA ILE A 126 -10.95 -13.60 -12.28
C ILE A 126 -11.69 -13.61 -10.94
N PHE A 127 -12.64 -12.69 -10.76
CA PHE A 127 -13.36 -12.49 -9.51
C PHE A 127 -14.75 -13.13 -9.51
N VAL A 128 -15.06 -14.01 -10.45
CA VAL A 128 -16.37 -14.69 -10.53
C VAL A 128 -16.69 -15.52 -9.28
N THR A 129 -15.66 -15.97 -8.56
CA THR A 129 -15.78 -16.70 -7.29
C THR A 129 -15.77 -15.80 -6.06
N ALA A 130 -15.53 -14.49 -6.23
CA ALA A 130 -15.65 -13.50 -5.17
C ALA A 130 -17.10 -12.97 -5.10
N PRO A 131 -17.57 -12.51 -3.91
CA PRO A 131 -18.90 -11.91 -3.79
C PRO A 131 -19.10 -10.68 -4.68
N GLU A 132 -18.05 -9.88 -4.83
CA GLU A 132 -17.98 -8.69 -5.67
C GLU A 132 -16.54 -8.47 -6.14
N SER A 133 -16.36 -7.81 -7.28
CA SER A 133 -15.03 -7.44 -7.76
C SER A 133 -14.46 -6.31 -6.90
N PRO A 134 -13.23 -6.46 -6.35
CA PRO A 134 -12.70 -5.56 -5.34
C PRO A 134 -12.35 -4.17 -5.85
N TRP A 135 -12.26 -3.99 -7.19
CA TRP A 135 -11.74 -2.77 -7.81
C TRP A 135 -12.78 -1.98 -8.61
N THR A 136 -14.06 -2.21 -8.34
CA THR A 136 -15.18 -1.53 -9.02
C THR A 136 -15.57 -0.19 -8.37
N VAL A 137 -15.04 0.09 -7.18
CA VAL A 137 -15.35 1.29 -6.40
C VAL A 137 -14.08 2.05 -6.00
N ASP A 138 -14.24 3.30 -5.58
CA ASP A 138 -13.14 4.08 -5.02
C ASP A 138 -12.53 3.38 -3.79
N PRO A 139 -11.20 3.42 -3.61
CA PRO A 139 -10.23 4.20 -4.40
C PRO A 139 -9.64 3.46 -5.63
N TYR A 140 -10.11 2.27 -5.97
CA TYR A 140 -9.44 1.35 -6.89
C TYR A 140 -9.79 1.55 -8.37
N VAL A 141 -11.04 1.92 -8.67
CA VAL A 141 -11.57 1.98 -10.06
C VAL A 141 -10.65 2.70 -11.06
N ASP A 142 -9.92 3.71 -10.58
CA ASP A 142 -9.08 4.62 -11.34
C ASP A 142 -7.62 4.70 -10.86
N ALA A 143 -7.17 3.74 -10.04
CA ALA A 143 -5.86 3.81 -9.40
C ALA A 143 -4.71 3.22 -10.23
N ALA A 144 -4.96 2.22 -11.08
CA ALA A 144 -3.91 1.55 -11.82
C ALA A 144 -3.69 2.01 -13.27
N GLU A 145 -2.55 1.60 -13.82
CA GLU A 145 -2.23 1.70 -15.24
C GLU A 145 -3.17 0.83 -16.09
N ARG A 146 -3.74 1.45 -17.12
CA ARG A 146 -4.54 0.80 -18.14
C ARG A 146 -4.04 1.17 -19.52
N THR A 147 -4.26 0.29 -20.50
CA THR A 147 -4.00 0.60 -21.91
C THR A 147 -4.96 1.71 -22.39
N PRO A 148 -4.70 2.35 -23.54
CA PRO A 148 -5.64 3.31 -24.13
C PRO A 148 -7.05 2.75 -24.40
N GLN A 149 -7.18 1.43 -24.53
CA GLN A 149 -8.43 0.70 -24.71
C GLN A 149 -9.16 0.44 -23.38
N GLY A 150 -8.53 0.73 -22.24
CA GLY A 150 -9.09 0.50 -20.90
C GLY A 150 -8.71 -0.85 -20.27
N ASN A 151 -7.89 -1.66 -20.96
CA ASN A 151 -7.46 -2.97 -20.45
C ASN A 151 -6.46 -2.79 -19.30
N LEU A 152 -6.52 -3.65 -18.29
CA LEU A 152 -5.66 -3.59 -17.12
C LEU A 152 -4.31 -4.27 -17.41
N THR A 153 -3.20 -3.54 -17.38
CA THR A 153 -1.88 -4.13 -17.65
C THR A 153 -1.45 -5.05 -16.50
N ILE A 154 -0.47 -5.94 -16.72
CA ILE A 154 0.12 -6.72 -15.62
C ILE A 154 0.68 -5.83 -14.49
N ASN A 155 1.27 -4.68 -14.83
CA ASN A 155 1.75 -3.72 -13.84
C ASN A 155 0.58 -3.10 -13.08
N GLY A 156 -0.49 -2.74 -13.78
CA GLY A 156 -1.72 -2.25 -13.18
C GLY A 156 -2.35 -3.27 -12.22
N PHE A 157 -2.50 -4.51 -12.66
CA PHE A 157 -3.04 -5.62 -11.87
C PHE A 157 -2.25 -5.85 -10.57
N LEU A 158 -0.93 -5.98 -10.65
CA LEU A 158 -0.09 -6.16 -9.45
C LEU A 158 -0.08 -4.91 -8.56
N SER A 159 -0.26 -3.72 -9.14
CA SER A 159 -0.32 -2.46 -8.39
C SER A 159 -1.64 -2.29 -7.64
N GLU A 160 -2.77 -2.73 -8.19
CA GLU A 160 -4.05 -2.78 -7.47
C GLU A 160 -3.97 -3.73 -6.27
N TRP A 161 -3.38 -4.92 -6.46
CA TRP A 161 -3.14 -5.84 -5.35
C TRP A 161 -2.26 -5.22 -4.25
N ALA A 162 -1.19 -4.52 -4.63
CA ALA A 162 -0.32 -3.83 -3.67
C ALA A 162 -1.04 -2.68 -2.96
N LEU A 163 -1.88 -1.92 -3.67
CA LEU A 163 -2.69 -0.84 -3.11
C LEU A 163 -3.70 -1.40 -2.11
N MET A 164 -4.46 -2.42 -2.51
CA MET A 164 -5.44 -3.10 -1.66
C MET A 164 -4.76 -3.68 -0.41
N THR A 165 -3.60 -4.31 -0.54
CA THR A 165 -2.82 -4.81 0.60
C THR A 165 -2.40 -3.68 1.55
N THR A 166 -2.04 -2.52 1.00
CA THR A 166 -1.57 -1.38 1.80
C THR A 166 -2.73 -0.71 2.56
N LEU A 167 -3.92 -0.65 1.96
CA LEU A 167 -5.08 0.02 2.54
C LEU A 167 -5.89 -0.89 3.46
N ASP A 168 -6.11 -2.14 3.04
CA ASP A 168 -6.87 -3.15 3.78
C ASP A 168 -6.28 -4.55 3.54
N PRO A 169 -5.29 -4.97 4.34
CA PRO A 169 -4.67 -6.28 4.20
C PRO A 169 -5.65 -7.45 4.41
N SER A 170 -6.72 -7.25 5.19
CA SER A 170 -7.74 -8.29 5.42
C SER A 170 -8.60 -8.49 4.18
N TYR A 171 -9.08 -7.38 3.60
CA TYR A 171 -9.81 -7.41 2.35
C TYR A 171 -8.97 -7.98 1.21
N CYS A 172 -7.68 -7.65 1.16
CA CYS A 172 -6.74 -8.27 0.21
C CYS A 172 -6.67 -9.80 0.39
N LEU A 173 -6.45 -10.29 1.61
CA LEU A 173 -6.32 -11.71 1.88
C LEU A 173 -7.61 -12.47 1.56
N ALA A 174 -8.76 -11.89 1.88
CA ALA A 174 -10.06 -12.44 1.53
C ALA A 174 -10.22 -12.63 0.02
N ASN A 175 -9.93 -11.59 -0.76
CA ASN A 175 -9.99 -11.67 -2.22
C ASN A 175 -8.96 -12.66 -2.80
N LEU A 176 -7.77 -12.74 -2.20
CA LEU A 176 -6.72 -13.69 -2.61
C LEU A 176 -7.19 -15.15 -2.44
N ILE A 177 -7.90 -15.45 -1.34
CA ILE A 177 -8.54 -16.75 -1.11
C ILE A 177 -9.68 -16.99 -2.11
N CYS A 178 -10.51 -15.98 -2.38
CA CYS A 178 -11.63 -16.09 -3.33
C CYS A 178 -11.16 -16.48 -4.73
N ILE A 179 -10.04 -15.94 -5.21
CA ILE A 179 -9.48 -16.28 -6.53
C ILE A 179 -8.64 -17.58 -6.52
N GLY A 180 -8.68 -18.35 -5.43
CA GLY A 180 -8.14 -19.71 -5.37
C GLY A 180 -6.66 -19.82 -4.96
N TYR A 181 -6.17 -18.91 -4.11
CA TYR A 181 -4.81 -19.04 -3.57
C TYR A 181 -4.64 -20.36 -2.81
N GLY A 182 -3.78 -21.23 -3.35
CA GLY A 182 -3.55 -22.58 -2.81
C GLY A 182 -2.43 -22.68 -1.77
N GLY A 183 -1.72 -21.57 -1.50
CA GLY A 183 -0.70 -21.51 -0.46
C GLY A 183 -1.31 -21.34 0.94
N ASP A 184 -0.46 -21.36 1.97
CA ASP A 184 -0.90 -21.05 3.33
C ASP A 184 -1.26 -19.55 3.45
N PRO A 185 -2.51 -19.17 3.79
CA PRO A 185 -2.88 -17.76 3.95
C PRO A 185 -2.03 -17.01 4.99
N THR A 186 -1.43 -17.71 5.96
CA THR A 186 -0.58 -17.08 6.98
C THR A 186 0.76 -16.58 6.41
N SER A 187 1.22 -17.11 5.27
CA SER A 187 2.47 -16.74 4.61
C SER A 187 2.28 -15.87 3.37
N ALA A 188 1.04 -15.54 3.00
CA ALA A 188 0.73 -14.68 1.87
C ALA A 188 1.14 -13.22 2.10
N LEU A 189 1.11 -12.78 3.37
CA LEU A 189 1.39 -11.41 3.79
C LEU A 189 2.64 -11.34 4.67
N ARG A 190 3.46 -10.31 4.48
CA ARG A 190 4.61 -10.01 5.33
C ARG A 190 4.52 -8.61 5.90
N VAL A 191 4.95 -8.45 7.16
CA VAL A 191 5.12 -7.14 7.78
C VAL A 191 6.54 -6.64 7.49
N THR A 192 6.65 -5.43 6.97
CA THR A 192 7.96 -4.80 6.73
C THR A 192 8.66 -4.51 8.06
N ARG A 193 10.00 -4.44 8.05
CA ARG A 193 10.74 -4.14 9.27
C ARG A 193 10.57 -2.67 9.68
N ARG A 194 10.88 -2.38 10.95
CA ARG A 194 10.86 -1.01 11.48
C ARG A 194 11.74 -0.08 10.64
N ARG A 195 11.23 1.12 10.34
CA ARG A 195 11.96 2.16 9.58
C ARG A 195 13.28 2.56 10.24
N SER A 196 13.34 2.49 11.57
CA SER A 196 14.57 2.77 12.33
C SER A 196 15.69 1.76 12.01
N VAL A 197 15.35 0.50 11.73
CA VAL A 197 16.31 -0.54 11.33
C VAL A 197 16.79 -0.29 9.91
N ASP A 198 15.89 0.00 8.96
CA ASP A 198 16.25 0.36 7.58
C ASP A 198 17.23 1.54 7.56
N ARG A 199 16.93 2.59 8.32
CA ARG A 199 17.78 3.78 8.42
C ARG A 199 19.15 3.50 8.99
N LYS A 200 19.23 2.65 10.01
CA LYS A 200 20.52 2.26 10.60
C LYS A 200 21.37 1.46 9.60
N LYS A 201 20.73 0.60 8.80
CA LYS A 201 21.39 -0.20 7.75
C LYS A 201 21.62 0.56 6.45
N LYS A 202 20.95 1.70 6.24
CA LYS A 202 20.90 2.44 4.97
C LYS A 202 20.46 1.57 3.79
N GLN A 203 19.57 0.62 4.04
CA GLN A 203 19.06 -0.31 3.05
C GLN A 203 17.62 -0.62 3.43
N THR A 204 16.75 -0.79 2.43
CA THR A 204 15.37 -1.24 2.62
C THR A 204 15.11 -2.55 1.89
N GLU A 205 14.23 -3.38 2.46
CA GLU A 205 13.72 -4.61 1.84
C GLU A 205 12.27 -4.43 1.36
N LYS A 206 11.71 -3.22 1.49
CA LYS A 206 10.39 -2.87 0.98
C LYS A 206 10.37 -2.96 -0.54
N ASN A 207 9.22 -3.41 -1.05
CA ASN A 207 8.92 -3.43 -2.47
C ASN A 207 7.80 -2.46 -2.83
N VAL A 208 7.01 -2.01 -1.84
CA VAL A 208 5.91 -1.08 -2.02
C VAL A 208 6.20 0.21 -1.27
N PHE A 209 6.27 1.34 -1.98
CA PHE A 209 6.54 2.65 -1.40
C PHE A 209 5.31 3.54 -1.47
N HIS A 210 4.96 4.17 -0.34
CA HIS A 210 3.82 5.07 -0.25
C HIS A 210 4.28 6.53 -0.23
N CYS A 211 3.90 7.27 -1.27
CA CYS A 211 4.26 8.67 -1.49
C CYS A 211 3.07 9.59 -1.26
N PHE A 212 3.20 10.55 -0.35
CA PHE A 212 2.18 11.59 -0.15
C PHE A 212 2.48 12.78 -1.06
N VAL A 213 1.48 13.17 -1.84
CA VAL A 213 1.58 14.24 -2.84
C VAL A 213 0.85 15.48 -2.33
N PHE A 214 1.62 16.49 -1.95
CA PHE A 214 1.17 17.77 -1.43
C PHE A 214 1.33 18.89 -2.47
N GLY A 215 0.57 19.95 -2.29
CA GLY A 215 0.66 21.17 -3.10
C GLY A 215 -0.67 21.91 -3.14
N PRO A 216 -0.65 23.20 -3.50
CA PRO A 216 -1.86 24.01 -3.55
C PRO A 216 -2.82 23.57 -4.66
N LYS A 217 -4.03 24.11 -4.64
CA LYS A 217 -4.97 23.98 -5.76
C LYS A 217 -4.29 24.43 -7.06
N LYS A 218 -4.55 23.71 -8.16
CA LYS A 218 -4.00 23.95 -9.51
C LYS A 218 -2.48 23.81 -9.69
N SER A 219 -1.75 23.28 -8.71
CA SER A 219 -0.29 23.05 -8.81
C SER A 219 0.13 21.90 -9.74
N GLY A 220 -0.81 21.12 -10.28
CA GLY A 220 -0.51 20.00 -11.18
C GLY A 220 -0.44 18.61 -10.53
N LYS A 221 -0.87 18.45 -9.26
CA LYS A 221 -0.88 17.15 -8.56
C LYS A 221 -1.56 16.04 -9.35
N SER A 222 -2.82 16.23 -9.72
CA SER A 222 -3.58 15.22 -10.46
C SER A 222 -3.01 14.94 -11.85
N ALA A 223 -2.34 15.93 -12.47
CA ALA A 223 -1.65 15.73 -13.75
C ALA A 223 -0.42 14.82 -13.59
N LEU A 224 0.33 14.97 -12.50
CA LEU A 224 1.44 14.06 -12.16
C LEU A 224 0.94 12.64 -11.86
N LEU A 225 -0.15 12.50 -11.09
CA LEU A 225 -0.75 11.19 -10.82
C LEU A 225 -1.23 10.53 -12.12
N ASN A 226 -1.95 11.27 -12.98
CA ASN A 226 -2.44 10.77 -14.25
C ASN A 226 -1.28 10.34 -15.17
N SER A 227 -0.18 11.11 -15.23
CA SER A 227 0.97 10.74 -16.06
C SER A 227 1.66 9.47 -15.56
N PHE A 228 1.60 9.18 -14.25
CA PHE A 228 2.19 7.98 -13.66
C PHE A 228 1.54 6.68 -14.14
N ILE A 229 0.23 6.73 -14.41
CA ILE A 229 -0.57 5.60 -14.90
C ILE A 229 -0.89 5.73 -16.40
N GLY A 230 -0.10 6.51 -17.14
CA GLY A 230 -0.19 6.61 -18.60
C GLY A 230 -1.40 7.36 -19.15
N ARG A 231 -2.18 8.07 -18.32
CA ARG A 231 -3.34 8.83 -18.78
C ARG A 231 -2.91 10.09 -19.55
N PRO A 232 -3.60 10.46 -20.63
CA PRO A 232 -3.29 11.66 -21.39
C PRO A 232 -3.51 12.91 -20.53
N PHE A 233 -2.74 13.96 -20.83
CA PHE A 233 -2.93 15.26 -20.19
C PHE A 233 -4.30 15.83 -20.55
N SER A 234 -4.98 16.38 -19.55
CA SER A 234 -6.23 17.14 -19.72
C SER A 234 -6.06 18.55 -19.17
N SER A 235 -6.49 19.55 -19.94
CA SER A 235 -6.51 20.95 -19.51
C SER A 235 -7.67 21.26 -18.56
N ASN A 236 -8.66 20.37 -18.47
CA ASN A 236 -9.83 20.57 -17.62
C ASN A 236 -9.44 20.43 -16.14
N TYR A 237 -9.62 21.51 -15.38
CA TYR A 237 -9.39 21.49 -13.95
C TYR A 237 -10.57 20.82 -13.22
N THR A 238 -10.27 19.72 -12.55
CA THR A 238 -11.19 19.08 -11.60
C THR A 238 -10.64 19.28 -10.18
N PRO A 239 -11.39 19.90 -9.27
CA PRO A 239 -10.95 20.05 -7.88
C PRO A 239 -10.74 18.70 -7.20
N THR A 240 -9.63 18.57 -6.48
CA THR A 240 -9.35 17.44 -5.59
C THR A 240 -10.14 17.63 -4.31
N ASN A 241 -11.34 17.05 -4.24
CA ASN A 241 -12.20 17.13 -3.05
C ASN A 241 -11.84 16.06 -2.01
N ASP A 242 -11.48 14.88 -2.49
CA ASP A 242 -11.16 13.72 -1.67
C ASP A 242 -9.76 13.18 -1.95
N VAL A 243 -9.29 12.31 -1.06
CA VAL A 243 -8.01 11.63 -1.23
C VAL A 243 -8.09 10.72 -2.45
N ARG A 244 -7.12 10.84 -3.35
CA ARG A 244 -7.01 10.00 -4.54
C ARG A 244 -5.74 9.16 -4.47
N TYR A 245 -5.83 7.90 -4.89
CA TYR A 245 -4.70 7.00 -5.00
C TYR A 245 -4.43 6.68 -6.47
N VAL A 246 -3.15 6.54 -6.80
CA VAL A 246 -2.72 5.82 -8.01
C VAL A 246 -1.54 4.93 -7.66
N ALA A 247 -1.44 3.77 -8.28
CA ALA A 247 -0.38 2.81 -8.05
C ALA A 247 0.15 2.28 -9.38
N ASN A 248 1.46 2.25 -9.54
CA ASN A 248 2.11 1.65 -10.69
C ASN A 248 3.52 1.15 -10.32
N ALA A 249 4.09 0.35 -11.20
CA ALA A 249 5.47 -0.09 -11.10
C ALA A 249 6.46 0.98 -11.60
N VAL A 250 7.59 1.08 -10.92
CA VAL A 250 8.72 1.95 -11.25
C VAL A 250 9.97 1.10 -11.39
N GLU A 251 10.60 1.17 -12.55
CA GLU A 251 11.90 0.55 -12.78
C GLU A 251 13.02 1.42 -12.19
N GLN A 252 13.90 0.79 -11.41
CA GLN A 252 15.09 1.44 -10.83
C GLN A 252 16.34 1.15 -11.65
N ILE A 253 17.33 2.02 -11.50
CA ILE A 253 18.67 1.85 -12.08
C ILE A 253 19.26 0.55 -11.51
N GLY A 254 19.45 -0.46 -12.36
CA GLY A 254 19.84 -1.81 -11.94
C GLY A 254 18.79 -2.90 -12.20
N GLY A 255 17.64 -2.55 -12.79
CA GLY A 255 16.64 -3.49 -13.27
C GLY A 255 15.68 -4.02 -12.20
N SER A 256 15.80 -3.57 -10.94
CA SER A 256 14.81 -3.89 -9.92
C SER A 256 13.55 -3.06 -10.12
N GLN A 257 12.39 -3.72 -10.09
CA GLN A 257 11.09 -3.07 -10.17
C GLN A 257 10.49 -2.89 -8.77
N LYS A 258 9.95 -1.71 -8.47
CA LYS A 258 9.29 -1.38 -7.21
C LYS A 258 7.88 -0.87 -7.48
N THR A 259 6.94 -1.09 -6.58
CA THR A 259 5.61 -0.48 -6.67
C THR A 259 5.62 0.85 -5.93
N LEU A 260 5.13 1.90 -6.56
CA LEU A 260 4.94 3.21 -5.97
C LEU A 260 3.44 3.52 -5.90
N ILE A 261 2.95 3.85 -4.71
CA ILE A 261 1.59 4.32 -4.47
C ILE A 261 1.67 5.84 -4.25
N LEU A 262 1.03 6.62 -5.09
CA LEU A 262 0.88 8.06 -4.91
C LEU A 262 -0.48 8.35 -4.29
N GLN A 263 -0.48 9.04 -3.14
CA GLN A 263 -1.67 9.54 -2.48
C GLN A 263 -1.75 11.06 -2.62
N GLU A 264 -2.68 11.54 -3.43
CA GLU A 264 -2.95 12.98 -3.55
C GLU A 264 -3.69 13.47 -2.32
N ILE A 265 -3.09 14.44 -1.61
CA ILE A 265 -3.69 15.07 -0.44
C ILE A 265 -4.31 16.40 -0.87
N PRO A 266 -5.65 16.58 -0.70
CA PRO A 266 -6.31 17.86 -0.90
C PRO A 266 -5.69 18.93 -0.01
N GLU A 267 -5.50 20.15 -0.54
CA GLU A 267 -4.90 21.27 0.22
C GLU A 267 -5.65 21.54 1.54
N ASP A 268 -6.98 21.53 1.49
CA ASP A 268 -7.85 21.77 2.63
C ASP A 268 -7.80 20.61 3.66
N GLY A 269 -7.45 19.41 3.21
CA GLY A 269 -7.31 18.20 4.03
C GLY A 269 -6.01 18.11 4.82
N VAL A 270 -4.98 18.90 4.47
CA VAL A 270 -3.64 18.79 5.09
C VAL A 270 -3.68 19.02 6.60
N LYS A 271 -4.42 20.03 7.07
CA LYS A 271 -4.54 20.31 8.52
C LYS A 271 -5.13 19.13 9.28
N LYS A 272 -6.17 18.50 8.71
CA LYS A 272 -6.81 17.30 9.28
C LYS A 272 -5.83 16.13 9.31
N LEU A 273 -5.10 15.88 8.22
CA LEU A 273 -4.07 14.85 8.16
C LEU A 273 -2.99 15.04 9.24
N LEU A 274 -2.44 16.25 9.34
CA LEU A 274 -1.35 16.58 10.27
C LEU A 274 -1.80 16.60 11.75
N SER A 275 -3.11 16.61 12.03
CA SER A 275 -3.62 16.50 13.40
C SER A 275 -3.32 15.14 14.04
N ASN A 276 -3.28 14.06 13.24
CA ASN A 276 -2.88 12.72 13.68
C ASN A 276 -1.36 12.62 13.85
N LYS A 277 -0.86 12.14 15.00
CA LYS A 277 0.59 12.07 15.31
C LYS A 277 1.31 11.03 14.46
N GLU A 278 0.58 10.05 13.96
CA GLU A 278 1.12 8.92 13.21
C GLU A 278 0.87 9.04 11.71
N CYS A 279 0.35 10.18 11.22
CA CYS A 279 0.00 10.34 9.80
C CYS A 279 1.18 10.12 8.84
N LEU A 280 2.41 10.43 9.26
CA LEU A 280 3.62 10.23 8.46
C LEU A 280 4.29 8.86 8.68
N ALA A 281 3.72 8.02 9.54
CA ALA A 281 4.31 6.73 9.87
C ALA A 281 4.23 5.76 8.68
N ALA A 282 3.13 5.76 7.92
CA ALA A 282 2.99 4.99 6.70
C ALA A 282 3.61 5.66 5.45
N CYS A 283 3.96 6.95 5.52
CA CYS A 283 4.52 7.72 4.39
C CYS A 283 6.02 7.45 4.24
N ASP A 284 6.44 6.88 3.11
CA ASP A 284 7.86 6.60 2.83
C ASP A 284 8.58 7.80 2.22
N VAL A 285 7.87 8.64 1.48
CA VAL A 285 8.38 9.86 0.84
C VAL A 285 7.25 10.88 0.66
N ALA A 286 7.55 12.17 0.82
CA ALA A 286 6.60 13.25 0.58
C ALA A 286 7.07 14.11 -0.59
N VAL A 287 6.15 14.46 -1.48
CA VAL A 287 6.44 15.28 -2.65
C VAL A 287 5.59 16.54 -2.59
N PHE A 288 6.22 17.69 -2.86
CA PHE A 288 5.59 19.00 -2.81
C PHE A 288 5.61 19.62 -4.19
N LEU A 289 4.44 19.79 -4.79
CA LEU A 289 4.31 20.43 -6.10
C LEU A 289 4.02 21.90 -5.92
N TYR A 290 4.58 22.71 -6.79
CA TYR A 290 4.14 24.08 -7.04
C TYR A 290 4.16 24.35 -8.54
N ASP A 291 3.34 25.29 -8.97
CA ASP A 291 3.34 25.80 -10.34
C ASP A 291 4.50 26.80 -10.47
N SER A 292 5.49 26.51 -11.34
CA SER A 292 6.67 27.34 -11.53
C SER A 292 6.34 28.78 -11.97
N SER A 293 5.19 28.96 -12.62
CA SER A 293 4.67 30.24 -13.13
C SER A 293 3.86 31.05 -12.11
N ASP A 294 3.59 30.51 -10.91
CA ASP A 294 2.74 31.14 -9.88
C ASP A 294 3.46 31.32 -8.53
N GLU A 295 3.67 32.57 -8.12
CA GLU A 295 4.30 32.92 -6.85
C GLU A 295 3.49 32.45 -5.62
N TYR A 296 2.15 32.52 -5.68
CA TYR A 296 1.30 32.05 -4.60
C TYR A 296 1.45 30.53 -4.43
N SER A 297 1.46 29.81 -5.54
CA SER A 297 1.65 28.36 -5.56
C SER A 297 2.96 27.95 -4.88
N TRP A 298 4.05 28.66 -5.19
CA TRP A 298 5.33 28.47 -4.52
C TRP A 298 5.27 28.73 -3.01
N LYS A 299 4.77 29.91 -2.59
CA LYS A 299 4.67 30.29 -1.17
C LYS A 299 3.88 29.26 -0.37
N ARG A 300 2.75 28.81 -0.91
CA ARG A 300 1.89 27.84 -0.25
C ARG A 300 2.53 26.46 -0.17
N SER A 301 3.18 25.98 -1.23
CA SER A 301 3.90 24.70 -1.23
C SER A 301 5.03 24.67 -0.19
N ARG A 302 5.76 25.79 -0.03
CA ARG A 302 6.76 25.96 1.03
C ARG A 302 6.17 25.85 2.44
N GLU A 303 5.00 26.45 2.69
CA GLU A 303 4.33 26.33 3.99
C GLU A 303 3.99 24.87 4.30
N LEU A 304 3.41 24.16 3.34
CA LEU A 304 3.07 22.74 3.46
C LEU A 304 4.32 21.89 3.76
N LEU A 305 5.42 22.13 3.06
CA LEU A 305 6.71 21.48 3.30
C LEU A 305 7.18 21.67 4.74
N LEU A 306 7.13 22.91 5.24
CA LEU A 306 7.58 23.23 6.61
C LEU A 306 6.67 22.59 7.67
N ASP A 307 5.36 22.53 7.44
CA ASP A 307 4.42 21.90 8.36
C ASP A 307 4.61 20.38 8.41
N VAL A 308 4.81 19.71 7.26
CA VAL A 308 5.13 18.27 7.20
C VAL A 308 6.49 17.98 7.83
N ALA A 309 7.52 18.76 7.53
CA ALA A 309 8.84 18.61 8.12
C ALA A 309 8.80 18.73 9.65
N ARG A 310 8.11 19.77 10.16
CA ARG A 310 7.90 19.96 11.60
C ARG A 310 7.16 18.78 12.22
N ARG A 311 6.09 18.29 11.57
CA ARG A 311 5.34 17.14 12.06
C ARG A 311 6.22 15.89 12.15
N GLY A 312 7.04 15.63 11.13
CA GLY A 312 7.98 14.51 11.13
C GLY A 312 9.04 14.60 12.25
N GLU A 313 9.53 15.80 12.56
CA GLU A 313 10.45 16.04 13.68
C GLU A 313 9.78 15.84 15.06
N GLU A 314 8.51 16.20 15.18
CA GLU A 314 7.72 16.07 16.42
C GLU A 314 7.34 14.62 16.71
N SER A 315 6.85 13.90 15.70
CA SER A 315 6.39 12.51 15.84
C SER A 315 7.53 11.48 15.82
N GLY A 316 8.68 11.84 15.27
CA GLY A 316 9.78 10.89 15.01
C GLY A 316 9.65 10.17 13.67
N TYR A 317 8.56 10.38 12.94
CA TYR A 317 8.33 9.88 11.58
C TYR A 317 8.73 10.91 10.53
N GLY A 318 9.93 11.49 10.64
CA GLY A 318 10.50 12.33 9.58
C GLY A 318 10.51 11.56 8.25
N VAL A 319 10.19 12.19 7.13
CA VAL A 319 10.12 11.57 5.80
C VAL A 319 11.02 12.32 4.83
N PRO A 320 11.66 11.64 3.86
CA PRO A 320 12.34 12.35 2.78
C PRO A 320 11.32 13.18 2.00
N CYS A 321 11.71 14.41 1.68
CA CYS A 321 10.88 15.34 0.91
C CYS A 321 11.54 15.66 -0.43
N LEU A 322 10.73 15.72 -1.48
CA LEU A 322 11.13 16.23 -2.79
C LEU A 322 10.25 17.42 -3.17
N LEU A 323 10.85 18.40 -3.83
CA LEU A 323 10.14 19.57 -4.34
C LEU A 323 10.08 19.48 -5.86
N ILE A 324 8.89 19.62 -6.43
CA ILE A 324 8.64 19.56 -7.88
C ILE A 324 8.15 20.92 -8.36
N ALA A 325 8.89 21.49 -9.31
CA ALA A 325 8.48 22.66 -10.08
C ALA A 325 7.66 22.19 -11.28
N ALA A 326 6.35 22.14 -11.13
CA ALA A 326 5.43 21.68 -12.17
C ALA A 326 5.18 22.78 -13.20
N LYS A 327 4.69 22.37 -14.38
CA LYS A 327 4.40 23.24 -15.53
C LYS A 327 5.64 23.95 -16.05
N ASP A 328 6.77 23.23 -16.06
CA ASP A 328 8.03 23.72 -16.64
C ASP A 328 7.95 23.96 -18.17
N ASP A 329 6.85 23.54 -18.80
CA ASP A 329 6.49 23.91 -20.17
C ASP A 329 5.97 25.37 -20.31
N LEU A 330 5.80 26.09 -19.21
CA LEU A 330 5.43 27.51 -19.16
C LEU A 330 6.62 28.37 -18.72
N ASP A 331 6.58 29.67 -19.03
CA ASP A 331 7.59 30.61 -18.56
C ASP A 331 7.59 30.68 -17.03
N PRO A 332 8.71 30.34 -16.37
CA PRO A 332 8.77 30.33 -14.92
C PRO A 332 8.76 31.75 -14.37
N PHE A 333 8.15 31.95 -13.20
CA PHE A 333 8.31 33.18 -12.45
C PHE A 333 9.76 33.26 -11.95
N PRO A 334 10.60 34.24 -12.37
CA PRO A 334 12.05 34.19 -12.13
C PRO A 334 12.46 34.03 -10.66
N MET A 335 11.70 34.65 -9.75
CA MET A 335 11.96 34.57 -8.32
C MET A 335 11.54 33.22 -7.69
N SER A 336 10.64 32.46 -8.31
CA SER A 336 10.20 31.17 -7.76
C SER A 336 11.37 30.17 -7.78
N LEU A 337 12.12 30.10 -8.87
CA LEU A 337 13.26 29.19 -9.06
C LEU A 337 14.43 29.51 -8.12
N GLN A 338 14.80 30.78 -8.00
CA GLN A 338 15.89 31.20 -7.10
C GLN A 338 15.51 30.97 -5.63
N ASN A 339 14.27 31.30 -5.25
CA ASN A 339 13.79 31.12 -3.88
C ASN A 339 13.63 29.63 -3.52
N SER A 340 13.19 28.80 -4.46
CA SER A 340 13.00 27.38 -4.23
C SER A 340 14.33 26.64 -4.04
N ALA A 341 15.33 26.92 -4.87
CA ALA A 341 16.69 26.40 -4.71
C ALA A 341 17.32 26.84 -3.36
N ARG A 342 17.10 28.09 -2.94
CA ARG A 342 17.60 28.57 -1.65
C ARG A 342 16.95 27.84 -0.47
N VAL A 343 15.64 27.61 -0.52
CA VAL A 343 14.89 26.94 0.55
C VAL A 343 15.29 25.47 0.66
N THR A 344 15.41 24.76 -0.46
CA THR A 344 15.84 23.35 -0.44
C THR A 344 17.25 23.22 0.13
N GLN A 345 18.17 24.09 -0.25
CA GLN A 345 19.53 24.14 0.33
C GLN A 345 19.51 24.39 1.84
N GLN A 346 18.68 25.32 2.33
CA GLN A 346 18.56 25.61 3.77
C GLN A 346 18.01 24.43 4.58
N LEU A 347 17.13 23.64 3.98
CA LEU A 347 16.52 22.45 4.58
C LEU A 347 17.35 21.18 4.38
N GLY A 348 18.45 21.22 3.61
CA GLY A 348 19.27 20.05 3.31
C GLY A 348 18.62 19.08 2.31
N MET A 349 17.81 19.60 1.38
CA MET A 349 17.13 18.85 0.33
C MET A 349 17.81 19.05 -1.03
N GLU A 350 17.57 18.15 -1.98
CA GLU A 350 17.95 18.34 -3.37
C GLU A 350 17.27 19.55 -4.03
N ALA A 351 17.85 20.04 -5.12
CA ALA A 351 17.25 21.10 -5.93
C ALA A 351 15.86 20.69 -6.45
N PRO A 352 14.94 21.66 -6.64
CA PRO A 352 13.62 21.38 -7.20
C PRO A 352 13.70 20.63 -8.53
N ILE A 353 12.83 19.64 -8.72
CA ILE A 353 12.78 18.85 -9.96
C ILE A 353 11.81 19.53 -10.94
N PRO A 354 12.29 20.06 -12.08
CA PRO A 354 11.40 20.60 -13.11
C PRO A 354 10.61 19.48 -13.77
N VAL A 355 9.29 19.67 -13.92
CA VAL A 355 8.40 18.71 -14.57
C VAL A 355 7.39 19.45 -15.47
N GLY A 356 7.53 19.27 -16.78
CA GLY A 356 6.51 19.62 -17.77
C GLY A 356 5.74 18.36 -18.18
N VAL A 357 4.51 18.17 -17.67
CA VAL A 357 3.71 16.96 -17.96
C VAL A 357 3.38 16.84 -19.46
N LYS A 358 3.35 17.96 -20.19
CA LYS A 358 3.18 17.97 -21.65
C LYS A 358 4.38 17.38 -22.41
N LEU A 359 5.57 17.35 -21.82
CA LEU A 359 6.83 17.01 -22.49
C LEU A 359 7.14 15.50 -22.50
N ARG A 360 6.19 14.63 -22.11
CA ARG A 360 6.26 13.14 -22.11
C ARG A 360 7.40 12.48 -21.32
N ASP A 361 8.46 13.21 -20.92
CA ASP A 361 9.60 12.67 -20.16
C ASP A 361 9.41 12.78 -18.63
N SER A 362 8.22 12.41 -18.14
CA SER A 362 7.92 12.41 -16.70
C SER A 362 8.41 11.14 -15.99
N LYS A 363 8.87 10.10 -16.71
CA LYS A 363 9.25 8.81 -16.11
C LYS A 363 10.42 8.93 -15.14
N SER A 364 11.34 9.86 -15.39
CA SER A 364 12.50 10.10 -14.52
C SER A 364 12.10 10.56 -13.11
N VAL A 365 10.97 11.28 -12.94
CA VAL A 365 10.56 11.81 -11.63
C VAL A 365 10.17 10.69 -10.66
N PHE A 366 9.45 9.67 -11.15
CA PHE A 366 9.00 8.57 -10.31
C PHE A 366 10.16 7.70 -9.84
N SER A 367 11.18 7.53 -10.69
CA SER A 367 12.43 6.87 -10.31
C SER A 367 13.15 7.63 -9.18
N ARG A 368 13.20 8.98 -9.26
CA ARG A 368 13.77 9.82 -8.19
C ARG A 368 12.95 9.78 -6.89
N ILE A 369 11.62 9.70 -6.99
CA ILE A 369 10.73 9.54 -5.81
C ILE A 369 11.05 8.24 -5.08
N VAL A 370 11.13 7.12 -5.79
CA VAL A 370 11.47 5.82 -5.22
C VAL A 370 12.90 5.82 -4.65
N SER A 371 13.87 6.38 -5.39
CA SER A 371 15.26 6.48 -4.93
C SER A 371 15.38 7.28 -3.61
N ALA A 372 14.63 8.37 -3.47
CA ALA A 372 14.57 9.15 -2.23
C ALA A 372 13.93 8.36 -1.07
N ALA A 373 12.94 7.50 -1.35
CA ALA A 373 12.32 6.61 -0.37
C ALA A 373 13.27 5.48 0.08
N GLU A 374 14.09 4.96 -0.84
CA GLU A 374 15.13 3.95 -0.55
C GLU A 374 16.31 4.53 0.24
N HIS A 375 16.64 5.81 0.00
CA HIS A 375 17.76 6.51 0.62
C HIS A 375 17.30 7.73 1.44
N PRO A 376 16.45 7.55 2.46
CA PRO A 376 15.76 8.66 3.13
C PRO A 376 16.73 9.62 3.85
N HIS A 377 17.92 9.15 4.21
CA HIS A 377 18.94 9.94 4.89
C HIS A 377 19.50 11.11 4.07
N LEU A 378 19.27 11.13 2.75
CA LEU A 378 19.74 12.17 1.84
C LEU A 378 18.75 13.33 1.68
N SER A 379 17.46 13.09 1.96
CA SER A 379 16.39 14.02 1.57
C SER A 379 15.41 14.37 2.69
N ILE A 380 15.67 13.98 3.94
CA ILE A 380 14.83 14.40 5.08
C ILE A 380 15.12 15.87 5.40
N PRO A 381 14.12 16.78 5.30
CA PRO A 381 14.33 18.19 5.60
C PRO A 381 14.62 18.40 7.09
N GLU A 382 15.54 19.32 7.38
CA GLU A 382 15.84 19.75 8.74
C GLU A 382 15.43 21.21 8.95
N THR A 383 14.41 21.43 9.78
CA THR A 383 14.01 22.79 10.15
C THR A 383 15.00 23.39 11.16
N GLU A 384 15.04 24.71 11.28
CA GLU A 384 15.86 25.38 12.31
C GLU A 384 15.53 24.92 13.74
N LYS A 385 14.26 24.61 14.01
CA LYS A 385 13.83 24.02 15.29
C LYS A 385 14.41 22.60 15.45
N GLY A 386 14.34 21.79 14.39
CA GLY A 386 14.94 20.46 14.33
C GLY A 386 16.45 20.46 14.58
N LYS A 387 17.18 21.36 13.91
CA LYS A 387 18.64 21.55 14.09
C LYS A 387 18.98 21.91 15.54
N LYS A 388 18.26 22.87 16.14
CA LYS A 388 18.44 23.25 17.56
C LYS A 388 18.17 22.08 18.50
N ARG A 389 17.08 21.33 18.27
CA ARG A 389 16.72 20.15 19.08
C ARG A 389 17.76 19.03 18.96
N LYS A 390 18.28 18.76 17.76
CA LYS A 390 19.37 17.80 17.53
C LYS A 390 20.65 18.23 18.26
N ARG A 391 21.02 19.52 18.17
CA ARG A 391 22.18 20.08 18.88
C ARG A 391 22.01 19.94 20.40
N TYR A 392 20.85 20.30 20.94
CA TYR A 392 20.53 20.13 22.35
C TYR A 392 20.61 18.67 22.79
N ARG A 393 20.01 17.74 22.04
CA ARG A 393 20.07 16.31 22.35
C ARG A 393 21.50 15.76 22.32
N ARG A 394 22.34 16.20 21.38
CA ARG A 394 23.78 15.84 21.36
C ARG A 394 24.49 16.35 22.60
N LEU A 395 24.23 17.58 23.03
CA LEU A 395 24.82 18.14 24.25
C LEU A 395 24.39 17.34 25.49
N VAL A 396 23.09 17.08 25.65
CA VAL A 396 22.57 16.28 26.78
C VAL A 396 23.15 14.87 26.79
N ASN A 397 23.19 14.18 25.64
CA ASN A 397 23.77 12.85 25.56
C ASN A 397 25.28 12.85 25.86
N SER A 398 26.01 13.87 25.39
CA SER A 398 27.43 14.03 25.72
C SER A 398 27.63 14.21 27.22
N SER A 399 26.85 15.08 27.86
CA SER A 399 26.88 15.29 29.31
C SER A 399 26.53 14.02 30.09
N LEU A 400 25.51 13.27 29.66
CA LEU A 400 25.14 11.98 30.27
C LEU A 400 26.27 10.95 30.17
N MET A 401 27.00 10.92 29.05
CA MET A 401 28.17 10.05 28.89
C MET A 401 29.31 10.44 29.84
N PHE A 402 29.55 11.73 30.07
CA PHE A 402 30.54 12.16 31.05
C PHE A 402 30.14 11.80 32.48
N VAL A 403 28.85 11.94 32.83
CA VAL A 403 28.33 11.54 34.16
C VAL A 403 28.44 10.02 34.36
N SER A 404 28.12 9.21 33.35
CA SER A 404 28.19 7.75 33.47
C SER A 404 29.63 7.25 33.61
N VAL A 405 30.57 7.82 32.85
CA VAL A 405 32.01 7.51 32.99
C VAL A 405 32.51 7.94 34.37
N GLY A 406 32.15 9.14 34.83
CA GLY A 406 32.52 9.64 36.17
C GLY A 406 32.00 8.75 37.29
N ALA A 407 30.75 8.31 37.22
CA ALA A 407 30.15 7.39 38.18
C ALA A 407 30.85 6.02 38.18
N ALA A 408 31.17 5.47 37.00
CA ALA A 408 31.88 4.20 36.89
C ALA A 408 33.29 4.29 37.51
N VAL A 409 34.03 5.36 37.22
CA VAL A 409 35.37 5.60 37.82
C VAL A 409 35.28 5.75 39.34
N ALA A 410 34.28 6.47 39.86
CA ALA A 410 34.08 6.60 41.30
C ALA A 410 33.77 5.25 41.98
N VAL A 411 32.93 4.42 41.37
CA VAL A 411 32.61 3.07 41.89
C VAL A 411 33.85 2.17 41.89
N VAL A 412 34.61 2.16 40.79
CA VAL A 412 35.86 1.38 40.68
C VAL A 412 36.91 1.89 41.67
N GLY A 413 37.06 3.21 41.80
CA GLY A 413 37.96 3.83 42.76
C GLY A 413 37.59 3.51 44.21
N LEU A 414 36.30 3.54 44.55
CA LEU A 414 35.81 3.17 45.88
C LEU A 414 36.05 1.68 46.18
N ALA A 415 35.81 0.81 45.20
CA ALA A 415 36.08 -0.62 45.33
C ALA A 415 37.58 -0.91 45.52
N ALA A 416 38.44 -0.27 44.71
CA ALA A 416 39.90 -0.38 44.83
C ALA A 416 40.41 0.16 46.17
N TYR A 417 39.88 1.30 46.64
CA TYR A 417 40.22 1.86 47.95
C TYR A 417 39.82 0.92 49.09
N ARG A 418 38.60 0.35 49.05
CA ARG A 418 38.15 -0.64 50.05
C ARG A 418 39.02 -1.89 50.06
N ALA A 419 39.42 -2.40 48.89
CA ALA A 419 40.32 -3.54 48.78
C ALA A 419 41.73 -3.24 49.32
N TYR A 420 42.26 -2.04 49.05
CA TYR A 420 43.53 -1.59 49.60
C TYR A 420 43.47 -1.41 51.13
N ALA A 421 42.43 -0.78 51.65
CA ALA A 421 42.24 -0.58 53.09
C ALA A 421 42.10 -1.92 53.83
N ALA A 422 41.42 -2.91 53.25
CA ALA A 422 41.32 -4.26 53.81
C ALA A 422 42.70 -4.96 53.89
N ARG A 423 43.55 -4.80 52.88
CA ARG A 423 44.92 -5.36 52.85
C ARG A 423 45.91 -4.66 53.80
N LYS A 424 45.64 -3.41 54.20
CA LYS A 424 46.51 -2.66 55.11
C LYS A 424 46.20 -2.93 56.60
N ASN A 425 45.01 -3.46 56.87
CA ASN A 425 44.55 -3.85 58.21
C ASN A 425 44.69 -5.36 58.49
N THR A 426 45.47 -6.07 57.66
CA THR A 426 45.99 -7.42 57.89
C THR A 426 47.50 -7.31 58.02
#